data_AF-A0A822JA89-F1
#
_entry.id   AF-A0A822JA89-F1
#
_cell.length_a   1.000
_cell.length_b   1.000
_cell.length_c   1.000
_cell.angle_alpha   90.00
_cell.angle_beta   90.00
_cell.angle_gamma   90.00
#
_symmetry.space_group_name_H-M   'P 1'
#
loop_
_entity.id
_entity.type
_entity.pdbx_description
1 polymer ?
#
loop_
_entity_poly.entity_id
_entity_poly.type
_entity_poly.pdbx_seq_one_letter_code
_entity_poly.pdbx_strand_id
1 'polypeptide(L)'
;MSKVAVLKTSPRTVIDDYSRLIQISEYDKKTQKNNRTILKLNLSWTLFYPACSTAPWQLEGVIKSLKESGHNDIIAVENQTVVTHPWKGAYNNKWLPILNKYGIDFQPLTDVEWISYKPKAEMLAMHEIFDEILIPKLFVGSNMIHFPTMKTHGHTTTTGAMKNAFGGLIPKYRHHAHKKIHEILVDLLTIQKEIHNGVFAAMDGCVCGNGAGPRTMEPSIGNVILAGDDQVAIDAVAAKIMGFDPLKIDYIKMGHDKGLGIGDVGQIEIMGMDKKEFEKLNFGFEAKKSPIIKWDQILRKKTANLNLVHNVLFRSPVFKAFIFASEFYHDQLWYPLTGKSHLEKFNQTEWGKLFTKYPYGEFPEYTKVKNWDPY
;
A
#
# COMPACT_ATOMS: atom_id res chain seq x y z
N MET A 1 13.96 -16.49 -12.68
CA MET A 1 13.34 -15.44 -13.51
C MET A 1 12.05 -15.04 -12.83
N SER A 2 11.82 -13.74 -12.61
CA SER A 2 10.61 -13.24 -11.96
C SER A 2 9.52 -13.00 -12.99
N LYS A 3 8.27 -13.24 -12.62
CA LYS A 3 7.10 -13.08 -13.50
C LYS A 3 6.14 -12.05 -12.91
N VAL A 4 5.58 -11.20 -13.77
CA VAL A 4 4.52 -10.26 -13.38
C VAL A 4 3.39 -10.37 -14.39
N ALA A 5 2.20 -10.73 -13.91
CA ALA A 5 0.99 -10.71 -14.73
C ALA A 5 0.51 -9.27 -14.84
N VAL A 6 0.16 -8.84 -16.06
CA VAL A 6 -0.38 -7.52 -16.37
C VAL A 6 -1.55 -7.71 -17.30
N LEU A 7 -2.71 -7.13 -16.96
CA LEU A 7 -3.90 -7.17 -17.81
C LEU A 7 -4.51 -5.79 -17.95
N LYS A 8 -5.04 -5.50 -19.15
CA LYS A 8 -6.04 -4.44 -19.31
C LYS A 8 -7.35 -4.86 -18.67
N THR A 9 -8.08 -3.88 -18.18
CA THR A 9 -9.37 -4.11 -17.54
C THR A 9 -10.35 -2.97 -17.79
N SER A 10 -11.60 -3.15 -17.36
CA SER A 10 -12.65 -2.15 -17.43
C SER A 10 -13.63 -2.31 -16.27
N PRO A 11 -14.42 -1.27 -15.93
CA PRO A 11 -15.45 -1.38 -14.89
C PRO A 11 -16.46 -2.51 -15.10
N ARG A 12 -16.64 -2.98 -16.34
CA ARG A 12 -17.58 -4.05 -16.69
C ARG A 12 -17.02 -5.44 -16.43
N THR A 13 -15.70 -5.60 -16.51
CA THR A 13 -15.01 -6.90 -16.51
C THR A 13 -14.06 -7.07 -15.33
N VAL A 14 -13.82 -6.01 -14.54
CA VAL A 14 -12.75 -5.96 -13.53
C VAL A 14 -12.73 -7.12 -12.54
N ILE A 15 -13.90 -7.61 -12.10
CA ILE A 15 -13.97 -8.74 -11.18
C ILE A 15 -13.44 -10.01 -11.83
N ASP A 16 -13.84 -10.30 -13.07
CA ASP A 16 -13.39 -11.49 -13.81
C ASP A 16 -11.96 -11.33 -14.32
N ASP A 17 -11.54 -10.10 -14.66
CA ASP A 17 -10.17 -9.78 -15.02
C ASP A 17 -9.21 -10.03 -13.85
N TYR A 18 -9.59 -9.72 -12.60
CA TYR A 18 -8.82 -10.09 -11.41
C TYR A 18 -8.73 -11.61 -11.25
N SER A 19 -9.83 -12.37 -11.43
CA SER A 19 -9.77 -13.84 -11.41
C SER A 19 -8.77 -14.39 -12.44
N ARG A 20 -8.81 -13.86 -13.67
CA ARG A 20 -7.86 -14.24 -14.73
C ARG A 20 -6.42 -13.83 -14.37
N LEU A 21 -6.22 -12.63 -13.83
CA LEU A 21 -4.92 -12.11 -13.42
C LEU A 21 -4.25 -13.03 -12.39
N ILE A 22 -5.00 -13.43 -11.35
CA ILE A 22 -4.53 -14.30 -10.28
C ILE A 22 -4.16 -15.68 -10.83
N GLN A 23 -4.98 -16.26 -11.71
CA GLN A 23 -4.66 -17.54 -12.36
C GLN A 23 -3.37 -17.48 -13.20
N ILE A 24 -3.23 -16.46 -14.05
CA ILE A 24 -2.06 -16.28 -14.93
C ILE A 24 -0.77 -16.03 -14.12
N SER A 25 -0.88 -15.39 -12.96
CA SER A 25 0.26 -15.14 -12.07
C SER A 25 0.81 -16.39 -11.38
N GLU A 26 0.18 -17.56 -11.58
CA GLU A 26 0.57 -18.83 -10.97
C GLU A 26 0.60 -18.79 -9.44
N TYR A 27 -0.27 -17.98 -8.83
CA TYR A 27 -0.22 -17.66 -7.40
C TYR A 27 -0.28 -18.92 -6.49
N ASP A 28 -1.01 -19.95 -6.91
CA ASP A 28 -1.12 -21.25 -6.22
C ASP A 28 0.23 -21.95 -6.01
N LYS A 29 1.25 -21.64 -6.83
CA LYS A 29 2.61 -22.18 -6.66
C LYS A 29 3.36 -21.55 -5.49
N LYS A 30 2.85 -20.44 -4.95
CA LYS A 30 3.56 -19.57 -3.99
C LYS A 30 2.82 -19.38 -2.69
N THR A 31 1.49 -19.46 -2.70
CA THR A 31 0.67 -19.44 -1.49
C THR A 31 0.12 -20.84 -1.22
N GLN A 32 0.37 -21.36 -0.02
CA GLN A 32 -0.15 -22.68 0.35
C GLN A 32 -1.58 -22.55 0.89
N LYS A 33 -2.52 -23.30 0.32
CA LYS A 33 -3.96 -23.22 0.63
C LYS A 33 -4.30 -23.50 2.09
N ASN A 34 -3.49 -24.32 2.76
CA ASN A 34 -3.68 -24.71 4.15
C ASN A 34 -3.16 -23.65 5.15
N ASN A 35 -2.39 -22.67 4.67
CA ASN A 35 -1.93 -21.58 5.51
C ASN A 35 -2.98 -20.47 5.54
N ARG A 36 -3.13 -19.84 6.70
CA ARG A 36 -3.88 -18.59 6.84
C ARG A 36 -3.43 -17.59 5.77
N THR A 37 -4.37 -16.98 5.08
CA THR A 37 -4.10 -15.98 4.04
C THR A 37 -4.49 -14.60 4.53
N ILE A 38 -3.49 -13.73 4.70
CA ILE A 38 -3.67 -12.37 5.17
C ILE A 38 -3.80 -11.44 3.98
N LEU A 39 -4.90 -10.70 3.92
CA LEU A 39 -5.12 -9.63 2.95
C LEU A 39 -4.67 -8.31 3.57
N LYS A 40 -3.44 -7.87 3.26
CA LYS A 40 -2.96 -6.56 3.71
C LYS A 40 -3.51 -5.48 2.78
N LEU A 41 -4.62 -4.88 3.21
CA LEU A 41 -5.23 -3.75 2.54
C LEU A 41 -4.29 -2.53 2.58
N ASN A 42 -4.61 -1.50 1.79
CA ASN A 42 -3.88 -0.24 1.74
C ASN A 42 -4.79 0.91 2.13
N LEU A 43 -4.62 1.47 3.33
CA LEU A 43 -5.31 2.67 3.79
C LEU A 43 -4.34 3.85 3.91
N SER A 44 -4.42 4.80 2.98
CA SER A 44 -3.58 6.00 3.01
C SER A 44 -4.29 7.25 3.57
N TRP A 45 -5.63 7.23 3.61
CA TRP A 45 -6.46 8.28 4.17
C TRP A 45 -7.75 7.70 4.72
N THR A 46 -8.22 8.20 5.88
CA THR A 46 -9.53 7.82 6.43
C THR A 46 -10.67 8.14 5.48
N LEU A 47 -10.62 9.29 4.81
CA LEU A 47 -11.59 9.68 3.79
C LEU A 47 -11.40 8.85 2.53
N PHE A 48 -12.49 8.59 1.81
CA PHE A 48 -12.38 8.05 0.47
C PHE A 48 -11.80 9.11 -0.47
N TYR A 49 -10.77 8.72 -1.21
CA TYR A 49 -10.28 9.49 -2.33
C TYR A 49 -9.80 8.52 -3.43
N PRO A 50 -10.19 8.72 -4.70
CA PRO A 50 -9.78 7.82 -5.79
C PRO A 50 -8.25 7.68 -5.86
N ALA A 51 -7.78 6.47 -6.18
CA ALA A 51 -6.37 6.05 -6.17
C ALA A 51 -5.66 6.08 -4.81
N CYS A 52 -6.34 6.45 -3.71
CA CYS A 52 -5.71 6.61 -2.40
C CYS A 52 -5.53 5.31 -1.62
N SER A 53 -6.50 4.41 -1.72
CA SER A 53 -6.57 3.19 -0.90
C SER A 53 -7.05 2.03 -1.77
N THR A 54 -6.95 0.80 -1.26
CA THR A 54 -7.44 -0.42 -1.94
C THR A 54 -8.85 -0.21 -2.47
N ALA A 55 -9.07 -0.46 -3.76
CA ALA A 55 -10.37 -0.28 -4.36
C ALA A 55 -11.32 -1.45 -4.01
N PRO A 56 -12.64 -1.22 -3.91
CA PRO A 56 -13.59 -2.28 -3.59
C PRO A 56 -13.60 -3.41 -4.63
N TRP A 57 -13.49 -3.09 -5.92
CA TRP A 57 -13.44 -4.11 -6.99
C TRP A 57 -12.15 -4.94 -6.97
N GLN A 58 -11.02 -4.35 -6.57
CA GLN A 58 -9.76 -5.07 -6.36
C GLN A 58 -9.92 -6.07 -5.23
N LEU A 59 -10.50 -5.62 -4.11
CA LEU A 59 -10.77 -6.49 -2.96
C LEU A 59 -11.69 -7.66 -3.33
N GLU A 60 -12.83 -7.37 -3.97
CA GLU A 60 -13.82 -8.37 -4.36
C GLU A 60 -13.26 -9.37 -5.39
N GLY A 61 -12.60 -8.89 -6.45
CA GLY A 61 -12.06 -9.73 -7.51
C GLY A 61 -11.01 -10.71 -7.00
N VAL A 62 -10.09 -10.25 -6.14
CA VAL A 62 -9.07 -11.12 -5.54
C VAL A 62 -9.70 -12.10 -4.56
N ILE A 63 -10.60 -11.67 -3.67
CA ILE A 63 -11.28 -12.57 -2.72
C ILE A 63 -12.04 -13.68 -3.44
N LYS A 64 -12.79 -13.32 -4.50
CA LYS A 64 -13.53 -14.29 -5.32
C LYS A 64 -12.57 -15.37 -5.83
N SER A 65 -11.45 -14.98 -6.43
CA SER A 65 -10.45 -15.91 -6.97
C SER A 65 -9.80 -16.80 -5.91
N LEU A 66 -9.47 -16.24 -4.74
CA LEU A 66 -8.90 -17.00 -3.62
C LEU A 66 -9.87 -18.06 -3.09
N LYS A 67 -11.14 -17.70 -2.90
CA LYS A 67 -12.20 -18.63 -2.47
C LYS A 67 -12.43 -19.74 -3.50
N GLU A 68 -12.53 -19.40 -4.78
CA GLU A 68 -12.69 -20.36 -5.89
C GLU A 68 -11.54 -21.36 -5.97
N SER A 69 -10.35 -20.95 -5.56
CA SER A 69 -9.17 -21.81 -5.55
C SER A 69 -8.98 -22.60 -4.25
N GLY A 70 -9.85 -22.42 -3.26
CA GLY A 70 -9.88 -23.20 -2.02
C GLY A 70 -9.16 -22.58 -0.82
N HIS A 71 -8.84 -21.28 -0.85
CA HIS A 71 -8.37 -20.59 0.36
C HIS A 71 -9.55 -20.32 1.30
N ASN A 72 -9.60 -21.03 2.43
CA ASN A 72 -10.74 -20.97 3.36
C ASN A 72 -10.47 -20.09 4.59
N ASP A 73 -9.24 -20.12 5.14
CA ASP A 73 -8.82 -19.26 6.26
C ASP A 73 -8.21 -17.95 5.73
N ILE A 74 -9.07 -16.94 5.57
CA ILE A 74 -8.71 -15.62 5.05
C ILE A 74 -9.06 -14.55 6.09
N ILE A 75 -8.15 -13.61 6.32
CA ILE A 75 -8.38 -12.45 7.18
C ILE A 75 -7.88 -11.17 6.52
N ALA A 76 -8.66 -10.10 6.56
CA ALA A 76 -8.24 -8.79 6.06
C ALA A 76 -7.68 -7.94 7.19
N VAL A 77 -6.54 -7.30 6.96
CA VAL A 77 -5.85 -6.50 7.98
C VAL A 77 -5.43 -5.14 7.46
N GLU A 78 -5.45 -4.17 8.36
CA GLU A 78 -4.87 -2.84 8.16
C GLU A 78 -4.46 -2.25 9.51
N ASN A 79 -3.49 -1.35 9.50
CA ASN A 79 -3.00 -0.67 10.68
C ASN A 79 -3.55 0.75 10.81
N GLN A 80 -3.50 1.25 12.03
CA GLN A 80 -3.68 2.66 12.31
C GLN A 80 -2.41 3.42 11.97
N THR A 81 -2.55 4.51 11.21
CA THR A 81 -1.48 5.49 11.05
C THR A 81 -1.76 6.70 11.93
N VAL A 82 -0.82 7.63 12.00
CA VAL A 82 -0.98 8.90 12.73
C VAL A 82 -2.23 9.68 12.28
N VAL A 83 -2.67 9.45 11.05
CA VAL A 83 -3.68 10.25 10.34
C VAL A 83 -4.73 9.35 9.67
N THR A 84 -4.87 8.10 10.13
CA THR A 84 -5.90 7.18 9.63
C THR A 84 -6.57 6.44 10.78
N HIS A 85 -7.86 6.14 10.63
CA HIS A 85 -8.58 5.25 11.53
C HIS A 85 -9.04 4.01 10.76
N PRO A 86 -8.63 2.78 11.15
CA PRO A 86 -8.80 1.59 10.32
C PRO A 86 -10.27 1.27 10.01
N TRP A 87 -11.17 1.26 11.01
CA TRP A 87 -12.60 1.01 10.77
C TRP A 87 -13.30 2.08 9.92
N LYS A 88 -13.09 3.37 10.21
CA LYS A 88 -13.60 4.48 9.38
C LYS A 88 -13.10 4.37 7.95
N GLY A 89 -11.82 4.07 7.77
CA GLY A 89 -11.21 3.85 6.46
C GLY A 89 -11.83 2.67 5.71
N ALA A 90 -12.02 1.55 6.39
CA ALA A 90 -12.66 0.36 5.82
C ALA A 90 -14.11 0.61 5.41
N TYR A 91 -14.86 1.38 6.21
CA TYR A 91 -16.20 1.83 5.87
C TYR A 91 -16.19 2.77 4.65
N ASN A 92 -15.37 3.82 4.68
CA ASN A 92 -15.33 4.82 3.61
C ASN A 92 -14.87 4.26 2.25
N ASN A 93 -13.99 3.25 2.27
CA ASN A 93 -13.56 2.56 1.06
C ASN A 93 -14.45 1.36 0.68
N LYS A 94 -15.55 1.14 1.41
CA LYS A 94 -16.58 0.10 1.16
C LYS A 94 -16.04 -1.33 1.22
N TRP A 95 -15.05 -1.58 2.07
CA TRP A 95 -14.47 -2.92 2.25
C TRP A 95 -15.38 -3.82 3.07
N LEU A 96 -16.00 -3.29 4.13
CA LEU A 96 -16.74 -4.09 5.11
C LEU A 96 -17.89 -4.92 4.50
N PRO A 97 -18.74 -4.38 3.60
CA PRO A 97 -19.80 -5.19 2.99
C PRO A 97 -19.27 -6.31 2.10
N ILE A 98 -18.13 -6.09 1.44
CA ILE A 98 -17.48 -7.09 0.60
C ILE A 98 -16.93 -8.20 1.49
N LEU A 99 -16.19 -7.85 2.54
CA LEU A 99 -15.64 -8.82 3.49
C LEU A 99 -16.76 -9.66 4.12
N ASN A 100 -17.86 -9.03 4.56
CA ASN A 100 -19.03 -9.71 5.10
C ASN A 100 -19.68 -10.66 4.09
N LYS A 101 -19.85 -10.23 2.82
CA LYS A 101 -20.40 -11.07 1.73
C LYS A 101 -19.63 -12.39 1.55
N TYR A 102 -18.32 -12.40 1.82
CA TYR A 102 -17.47 -13.59 1.68
C TYR A 102 -17.11 -14.26 3.01
N GLY A 103 -17.71 -13.84 4.13
CA GLY A 103 -17.43 -14.36 5.46
C GLY A 103 -15.97 -14.19 5.87
N ILE A 104 -15.40 -13.01 5.63
CA ILE A 104 -14.02 -12.66 5.98
C ILE A 104 -14.03 -11.56 7.04
N ASP A 105 -13.25 -11.75 8.09
CA ASP A 105 -13.12 -10.76 9.15
C ASP A 105 -12.16 -9.63 8.76
N PHE A 106 -12.46 -8.42 9.23
CA PHE A 106 -11.54 -7.28 9.21
C PHE A 106 -10.92 -7.09 10.59
N GLN A 107 -9.59 -7.17 10.66
CA GLN A 107 -8.83 -7.09 11.90
C GLN A 107 -7.84 -5.92 11.85
N PRO A 108 -8.10 -4.83 12.58
CA PRO A 108 -7.10 -3.80 12.82
C PRO A 108 -5.86 -4.37 13.51
N LEU A 109 -4.68 -4.02 13.02
CA LEU A 109 -3.40 -4.45 13.61
C LEU A 109 -3.08 -3.74 14.94
N THR A 110 -3.87 -2.75 15.34
CA THR A 110 -3.79 -2.16 16.69
C THR A 110 -4.29 -3.13 17.77
N ASP A 111 -5.11 -4.10 17.40
CA ASP A 111 -5.85 -4.94 18.32
C ASP A 111 -5.36 -6.39 18.32
N VAL A 112 -4.15 -6.64 17.79
CA VAL A 112 -3.51 -7.96 17.73
C VAL A 112 -2.30 -8.06 18.66
N GLU A 113 -1.87 -9.29 18.94
CA GLU A 113 -0.63 -9.57 19.68
C GLU A 113 0.59 -9.27 18.80
N TRP A 114 1.49 -8.42 19.28
CA TRP A 114 2.79 -8.15 18.69
C TRP A 114 3.88 -8.85 19.50
N ILE A 115 4.81 -9.51 18.82
CA ILE A 115 5.90 -10.27 19.44
C ILE A 115 7.25 -9.73 18.98
N SER A 116 8.25 -9.86 19.85
CA SER A 116 9.65 -9.62 19.52
C SER A 116 10.10 -10.55 18.41
N TYR A 117 10.79 -10.00 17.42
CA TYR A 117 11.35 -10.75 16.32
C TYR A 117 12.81 -10.37 16.10
N LYS A 118 13.65 -11.40 15.95
CA LYS A 118 15.05 -11.24 15.58
C LYS A 118 15.20 -11.70 14.13
N PRO A 119 15.39 -10.77 13.16
CA PRO A 119 15.65 -11.14 11.78
C PRO A 119 16.89 -12.04 11.66
N LYS A 120 16.85 -12.97 10.70
CA LYS A 120 17.97 -13.85 10.38
C LYS A 120 18.99 -13.13 9.51
N ALA A 121 18.52 -12.31 8.57
CA ALA A 121 19.35 -11.45 7.75
C ALA A 121 19.78 -10.17 8.48
N GLU A 122 20.88 -9.57 8.02
CA GLU A 122 21.31 -8.26 8.47
C GLU A 122 20.36 -7.16 7.94
N MET A 123 19.88 -6.32 8.85
CA MET A 123 19.01 -5.18 8.55
C MET A 123 19.83 -3.93 8.21
N LEU A 124 19.42 -3.23 7.16
CA LEU A 124 20.04 -1.99 6.67
C LEU A 124 19.80 -0.79 7.59
N ALA A 125 18.61 -0.70 8.19
CA ALA A 125 18.22 0.48 8.97
C ALA A 125 17.31 0.18 10.17
N MET A 126 16.66 -0.99 10.25
CA MET A 126 15.71 -1.27 11.34
C MET A 126 16.32 -1.09 12.73
N HIS A 127 17.54 -1.61 12.97
CA HIS A 127 18.22 -1.51 14.28
C HIS A 127 18.72 -0.09 14.63
N GLU A 128 18.85 0.80 13.65
CA GLU A 128 19.20 2.19 13.92
C GLU A 128 18.00 3.02 14.38
N ILE A 129 16.79 2.58 14.03
CA ILE A 129 15.54 3.34 14.23
C ILE A 129 14.72 2.76 15.37
N PHE A 130 14.76 1.44 15.55
CA PHE A 130 13.96 0.72 16.53
C PHE A 130 14.87 -0.06 17.48
N ASP A 131 14.64 0.12 18.79
CA ASP A 131 15.32 -0.66 19.83
C ASP A 131 14.98 -2.16 19.71
N GLU A 132 13.74 -2.46 19.33
CA GLU A 132 13.22 -3.81 19.13
C GLU A 132 12.40 -3.88 17.84
N ILE A 133 12.58 -4.97 17.09
CA ILE A 133 11.76 -5.27 15.92
C ILE A 133 10.59 -6.12 16.37
N LEU A 134 9.38 -5.61 16.15
CA LEU A 134 8.13 -6.28 16.50
C LEU A 134 7.39 -6.70 15.24
N ILE A 135 6.77 -7.88 15.28
CA ILE A 135 5.88 -8.36 14.22
C ILE A 135 4.53 -8.80 14.81
N PRO A 136 3.41 -8.71 14.06
CA PRO A 136 2.16 -9.31 14.49
C PRO A 136 2.30 -10.83 14.54
N LYS A 137 1.95 -11.46 15.66
CA LYS A 137 2.06 -12.92 15.83
C LYS A 137 1.29 -13.69 14.75
N LEU A 138 0.14 -13.17 14.33
CA LEU A 138 -0.67 -13.77 13.28
C LEU A 138 0.01 -13.83 11.90
N PHE A 139 1.10 -13.07 11.67
CA PHE A 139 1.82 -13.07 10.40
C PHE A 139 2.74 -14.28 10.24
N VAL A 140 3.17 -14.90 11.34
CA VAL A 140 4.13 -16.00 11.31
C VAL A 140 3.49 -17.23 10.65
N GLY A 141 4.14 -17.75 9.60
CA GLY A 141 3.69 -18.92 8.83
C GLY A 141 2.47 -18.67 7.93
N SER A 142 2.00 -17.42 7.80
CA SER A 142 0.87 -17.09 6.95
C SER A 142 1.28 -16.91 5.48
N ASN A 143 0.32 -16.94 4.56
CA ASN A 143 0.45 -16.25 3.28
C ASN A 143 0.15 -14.75 3.49
N MET A 144 0.80 -13.89 2.73
CA MET A 144 0.57 -12.45 2.70
C MET A 144 0.22 -12.02 1.28
N ILE A 145 -0.94 -11.38 1.11
CA ILE A 145 -1.38 -10.78 -0.15
C ILE A 145 -1.51 -9.27 0.05
N HIS A 146 -0.68 -8.50 -0.64
CA HIS A 146 -0.74 -7.05 -0.64
C HIS A 146 -1.74 -6.53 -1.69
N PHE A 147 -2.48 -5.49 -1.29
CA PHE A 147 -3.46 -4.78 -2.13
C PHE A 147 -3.06 -3.33 -2.40
N PRO A 148 -1.89 -3.05 -3.00
CA PRO A 148 -1.48 -1.69 -3.30
C PRO A 148 -2.31 -1.09 -4.45
N THR A 149 -2.29 0.23 -4.52
CA THR A 149 -2.83 1.01 -5.65
C THR A 149 -1.68 1.74 -6.33
N MET A 150 -1.66 1.78 -7.65
CA MET A 150 -0.63 2.46 -8.44
C MET A 150 -0.73 3.98 -8.26
N LYS A 151 0.18 4.55 -7.47
CA LYS A 151 0.23 6.01 -7.25
C LYS A 151 1.65 6.52 -6.98
N THR A 152 1.85 7.80 -7.22
CA THR A 152 3.08 8.51 -6.83
C THR A 152 3.15 8.73 -5.32
N HIS A 153 4.35 9.02 -4.81
CA HIS A 153 4.57 9.34 -3.40
C HIS A 153 5.71 10.33 -3.21
N GLY A 154 5.49 11.38 -2.40
CA GLY A 154 6.46 12.48 -2.25
C GLY A 154 7.81 12.13 -1.61
N HIS A 155 7.94 10.96 -0.96
CA HIS A 155 9.21 10.51 -0.35
C HIS A 155 9.91 9.39 -1.10
N THR A 156 9.18 8.57 -1.86
CA THR A 156 9.69 7.32 -2.44
C THR A 156 9.49 7.26 -3.95
N THR A 157 9.09 8.37 -4.57
CA THR A 157 8.65 8.51 -5.97
C THR A 157 7.32 7.80 -6.24
N THR A 158 7.22 6.54 -5.86
CA THR A 158 6.06 5.67 -6.05
C THR A 158 5.61 5.07 -4.71
N THR A 159 4.36 4.62 -4.66
CA THR A 159 3.95 3.56 -3.74
C THR A 159 4.05 2.21 -4.46
N GLY A 160 3.82 1.13 -3.73
CA GLY A 160 3.72 -0.20 -4.32
C GLY A 160 3.50 -1.26 -3.25
N ALA A 161 3.72 -2.50 -3.61
CA ALA A 161 3.61 -3.65 -2.73
C ALA A 161 4.65 -3.59 -1.59
N MET A 162 5.91 -3.23 -1.88
CA MET A 162 6.94 -3.08 -0.83
C MET A 162 6.53 -2.01 0.19
N LYS A 163 5.98 -0.88 -0.29
CA LYS A 163 5.51 0.18 0.59
C LYS A 163 4.24 -0.18 1.37
N ASN A 164 3.40 -1.06 0.85
CA ASN A 164 2.19 -1.52 1.55
C ASN A 164 2.53 -2.30 2.82
N ALA A 165 3.64 -3.04 2.82
CA ALA A 165 4.17 -3.75 4.00
C ALA A 165 4.53 -2.81 5.17
N PHE A 166 4.89 -1.55 4.88
CA PHE A 166 5.17 -0.53 5.89
C PHE A 166 4.00 -0.32 6.86
N GLY A 167 2.77 -0.41 6.35
CA GLY A 167 1.58 -0.35 7.21
C GLY A 167 1.45 -1.57 8.12
N GLY A 168 1.94 -2.75 7.71
CA GLY A 168 1.73 -4.01 8.43
C GLY A 168 2.77 -4.34 9.50
N LEU A 169 4.01 -3.84 9.35
CA LEU A 169 5.16 -4.29 10.14
C LEU A 169 5.84 -3.19 10.96
N ILE A 170 5.33 -1.95 10.90
CA ILE A 170 5.86 -0.83 11.70
C ILE A 170 4.80 -0.36 12.72
N PRO A 171 4.89 -0.81 13.98
CA PRO A 171 3.88 -0.53 15.01
C PRO A 171 3.97 0.89 15.61
N LYS A 172 5.18 1.41 15.82
CA LYS A 172 5.44 2.69 16.52
C LYS A 172 6.53 3.49 15.80
N TYR A 173 6.75 4.75 16.17
CA TYR A 173 7.85 5.61 15.68
C TYR A 173 8.02 5.70 14.15
N ARG A 174 6.96 5.41 13.39
CA ARG A 174 6.95 5.38 11.92
C ARG A 174 7.48 6.64 11.24
N HIS A 175 7.37 7.79 11.90
CA HIS A 175 7.84 9.08 11.37
C HIS A 175 9.38 9.14 11.33
N HIS A 176 10.08 8.44 12.23
CA HIS A 176 11.54 8.31 12.18
C HIS A 176 11.98 7.41 11.02
N ALA A 177 11.22 6.35 10.72
CA ALA A 177 11.47 5.48 9.56
C ALA A 177 11.41 6.22 8.21
N HIS A 178 10.75 7.38 8.13
CA HIS A 178 10.74 8.18 6.89
C HIS A 178 12.11 8.78 6.54
N LYS A 179 13.07 8.84 7.48
CA LYS A 179 14.43 9.31 7.23
C LYS A 179 15.25 8.34 6.37
N LYS A 180 15.05 7.03 6.56
CA LYS A 180 15.69 5.93 5.83
C LYS A 180 14.64 5.01 5.19
N ILE A 181 13.64 5.62 4.56
CA ILE A 181 12.45 4.89 4.13
C ILE A 181 12.79 3.80 3.12
N HIS A 182 13.76 4.04 2.24
CA HIS A 182 14.12 3.10 1.19
C HIS A 182 14.76 1.83 1.77
N GLU A 183 15.70 2.00 2.69
CA GLU A 183 16.34 0.93 3.44
C GLU A 183 15.32 0.15 4.28
N ILE A 184 14.42 0.86 4.96
CA ILE A 184 13.35 0.23 5.75
C ILE A 184 12.42 -0.61 4.86
N LEU A 185 12.05 -0.16 3.66
CA LEU A 185 11.20 -0.98 2.77
C LEU A 185 11.89 -2.29 2.35
N VAL A 186 13.21 -2.27 2.19
CA VAL A 186 14.03 -3.44 1.85
C VAL A 186 14.16 -4.38 3.05
N ASP A 187 14.37 -3.84 4.25
CA ASP A 187 14.37 -4.63 5.50
C ASP A 187 13.01 -5.29 5.74
N LEU A 188 11.91 -4.55 5.53
CA LEU A 188 10.56 -5.08 5.65
C LEU A 188 10.30 -6.22 4.65
N LEU A 189 10.74 -6.09 3.39
CA LEU A 189 10.65 -7.18 2.43
C LEU A 189 11.45 -8.41 2.90
N THR A 190 12.63 -8.20 3.47
CA THR A 190 13.46 -9.27 4.03
C THR A 190 12.75 -10.00 5.15
N ILE A 191 12.21 -9.26 6.14
CA ILE A 191 11.42 -9.83 7.24
C ILE A 191 10.21 -10.60 6.71
N GLN A 192 9.47 -10.04 5.74
CA GLN A 192 8.31 -10.73 5.14
C GLN A 192 8.67 -12.09 4.55
N LYS A 193 9.81 -12.19 3.87
CA LYS A 193 10.30 -13.47 3.32
C LYS A 193 10.72 -14.47 4.40
N GLU A 194 11.07 -14.01 5.60
CA GLU A 194 11.44 -14.88 6.71
C GLU A 194 10.23 -15.36 7.53
N ILE A 195 9.17 -14.55 7.62
CA ILE A 195 8.01 -14.83 8.49
C ILE A 195 6.81 -15.42 7.74
N HIS A 196 6.66 -15.15 6.44
CA HIS A 196 5.54 -15.64 5.64
C HIS A 196 5.94 -16.85 4.79
N ASN A 197 5.02 -17.79 4.64
CA ASN A 197 5.20 -18.96 3.76
C ASN A 197 5.01 -18.60 2.28
N GLY A 198 4.32 -17.49 1.99
CA GLY A 198 4.13 -16.96 0.66
C GLY A 198 3.83 -15.47 0.71
N VAL A 199 4.45 -14.70 -0.18
CA VAL A 199 4.19 -13.25 -0.33
C VAL A 199 3.76 -13.01 -1.76
N PHE A 200 2.66 -12.30 -1.93
CA PHE A 200 2.05 -12.01 -3.23
C PHE A 200 1.45 -10.61 -3.22
N ALA A 201 1.29 -10.01 -4.39
CA ALA A 201 0.64 -8.73 -4.54
C ALA A 201 -0.34 -8.75 -5.72
N ALA A 202 -1.51 -8.16 -5.52
CA ALA A 202 -2.44 -7.81 -6.57
C ALA A 202 -2.60 -6.29 -6.54
N MET A 203 -2.04 -5.59 -7.52
CA MET A 203 -1.96 -4.13 -7.58
C MET A 203 -3.02 -3.56 -8.51
N ASP A 204 -3.78 -2.59 -8.01
CA ASP A 204 -4.78 -1.88 -8.79
C ASP A 204 -4.18 -0.66 -9.49
N GLY A 205 -4.26 -0.64 -10.82
CA GLY A 205 -4.01 0.52 -11.67
C GLY A 205 -5.26 0.91 -12.46
N CYS A 206 -6.46 0.55 -12.00
CA CYS A 206 -7.72 0.96 -12.65
C CYS A 206 -7.84 2.47 -12.59
N VAL A 207 -7.66 3.01 -11.38
CA VAL A 207 -7.59 4.44 -11.09
C VAL A 207 -6.29 4.71 -10.36
N CYS A 208 -5.37 5.36 -11.05
CA CYS A 208 -4.03 5.67 -10.58
C CYS A 208 -3.94 7.09 -9.99
N GLY A 209 -2.90 7.35 -9.20
CA GLY A 209 -2.69 8.66 -8.58
C GLY A 209 -1.41 9.35 -9.06
N ASN A 210 -1.53 10.52 -9.70
CA ASN A 210 -0.41 11.30 -10.20
C ASN A 210 -0.13 12.54 -9.32
N GLY A 211 1.10 13.02 -9.23
CA GLY A 211 1.43 14.25 -8.52
C GLY A 211 1.71 14.04 -7.03
N ALA A 212 1.02 14.79 -6.16
CA ALA A 212 1.34 14.88 -4.73
C ALA A 212 0.66 13.78 -3.90
N GLY A 213 1.05 12.53 -4.15
CA GLY A 213 0.61 11.38 -3.37
C GLY A 213 1.21 11.32 -1.95
N PRO A 214 0.59 10.56 -1.02
CA PRO A 214 -0.45 9.56 -1.31
C PRO A 214 -1.89 10.08 -1.14
N ARG A 215 -2.12 11.39 -1.03
CA ARG A 215 -3.46 11.97 -0.79
C ARG A 215 -3.84 13.03 -1.79
N THR A 216 -3.07 14.12 -1.84
CA THR A 216 -3.34 15.31 -2.66
C THR A 216 -2.94 15.13 -4.13
N MET A 217 -3.25 13.97 -4.68
CA MET A 217 -2.91 13.58 -6.05
C MET A 217 -4.03 13.88 -7.02
N GLU A 218 -3.71 13.85 -8.31
CA GLU A 218 -4.66 13.92 -9.41
C GLU A 218 -5.00 12.49 -9.85
N PRO A 219 -6.27 12.07 -9.73
CA PRO A 219 -6.69 10.75 -10.21
C PRO A 219 -6.57 10.65 -11.73
N SER A 220 -6.05 9.53 -12.21
CA SER A 220 -5.89 9.22 -13.63
C SER A 220 -6.42 7.83 -13.93
N ILE A 221 -7.14 7.65 -15.04
CA ILE A 221 -7.68 6.34 -15.42
C ILE A 221 -6.59 5.52 -16.10
N GLY A 222 -6.17 4.43 -15.45
CA GLY A 222 -5.09 3.56 -15.96
C GLY A 222 -5.61 2.29 -16.66
N ASN A 223 -6.77 1.77 -16.25
CA ASN A 223 -7.37 0.54 -16.80
C ASN A 223 -6.41 -0.66 -16.88
N VAL A 224 -5.49 -0.77 -15.91
CA VAL A 224 -4.50 -1.85 -15.85
C VAL A 224 -4.48 -2.47 -14.45
N ILE A 225 -4.29 -3.77 -14.36
CA ILE A 225 -4.13 -4.51 -13.10
C ILE A 225 -2.90 -5.40 -13.19
N LEU A 226 -2.19 -5.55 -12.07
CA LEU A 226 -0.93 -6.30 -12.01
C LEU A 226 -0.95 -7.30 -10.87
N ALA A 227 -0.29 -8.44 -11.03
CA ALA A 227 -0.08 -9.36 -9.93
C ALA A 227 1.24 -10.14 -10.03
N GLY A 228 1.82 -10.51 -8.88
CA GLY A 228 3.09 -11.23 -8.82
C GLY A 228 3.55 -11.55 -7.39
N ASP A 229 4.44 -12.53 -7.26
CA ASP A 229 5.05 -12.95 -5.99
C ASP A 229 6.35 -12.18 -5.67
N ASP A 230 7.05 -11.69 -6.68
CA ASP A 230 8.20 -10.81 -6.52
C ASP A 230 7.78 -9.34 -6.33
N GLN A 231 7.92 -8.87 -5.08
CA GLN A 231 7.51 -7.52 -4.68
C GLN A 231 8.38 -6.42 -5.30
N VAL A 232 9.65 -6.71 -5.61
CA VAL A 232 10.53 -5.76 -6.31
C VAL A 232 10.10 -5.68 -7.78
N ALA A 233 9.79 -6.82 -8.39
CA ALA A 233 9.39 -6.91 -9.80
C ALA A 233 8.05 -6.21 -10.07
N ILE A 234 7.02 -6.46 -9.25
CA ILE A 234 5.72 -5.81 -9.45
C ILE A 234 5.81 -4.28 -9.28
N ASP A 235 6.62 -3.81 -8.32
CA ASP A 235 6.85 -2.37 -8.11
C ASP A 235 7.66 -1.77 -9.26
N ALA A 236 8.63 -2.50 -9.83
CA ALA A 236 9.38 -2.07 -11.01
C ALA A 236 8.51 -1.97 -12.27
N VAL A 237 7.66 -2.97 -12.52
CA VAL A 237 6.70 -2.96 -13.63
C VAL A 237 5.72 -1.81 -13.47
N ALA A 238 5.19 -1.58 -12.26
CA ALA A 238 4.31 -0.45 -11.99
C ALA A 238 5.01 0.90 -12.18
N ALA A 239 6.25 1.04 -11.71
CA ALA A 239 7.06 2.26 -11.90
C ALA A 239 7.27 2.57 -13.39
N LYS A 240 7.58 1.55 -14.20
CA LYS A 240 7.70 1.68 -15.65
C LYS A 240 6.39 2.16 -16.29
N ILE A 241 5.26 1.54 -15.93
CA ILE A 241 3.94 1.92 -16.47
C ILE A 241 3.62 3.37 -16.12
N MET A 242 3.93 3.82 -14.90
CA MET A 242 3.77 5.21 -14.49
C MET A 242 4.70 6.17 -15.27
N GLY A 243 5.76 5.69 -15.91
CA GLY A 243 6.70 6.48 -16.70
C GLY A 243 8.04 6.75 -16.00
N PHE A 244 8.32 6.08 -14.89
CA PHE A 244 9.59 6.19 -14.18
C PHE A 244 10.60 5.13 -14.64
N ASP A 245 11.87 5.42 -14.45
CA ASP A 245 12.95 4.44 -14.54
C ASP A 245 13.04 3.68 -13.20
N PRO A 246 12.70 2.37 -13.16
CA PRO A 246 12.63 1.61 -11.92
C PRO A 246 13.95 1.57 -11.14
N LEU A 247 15.09 1.49 -11.83
CA LEU A 247 16.40 1.39 -11.18
C LEU A 247 16.92 2.76 -10.67
N LYS A 248 16.23 3.86 -10.98
CA LYS A 248 16.44 5.16 -10.33
C LYS A 248 15.62 5.35 -9.06
N ILE A 249 14.78 4.38 -8.70
CA ILE A 249 14.01 4.40 -7.45
C ILE A 249 14.77 3.56 -6.42
N ASP A 250 15.32 4.22 -5.41
CA ASP A 250 16.29 3.64 -4.47
C ASP A 250 15.84 2.32 -3.85
N TYR A 251 14.57 2.19 -3.43
CA TYR A 251 14.12 0.96 -2.77
C TYR A 251 14.00 -0.23 -3.74
N ILE A 252 13.67 0.04 -5.01
CA ILE A 252 13.61 -0.99 -6.06
C ILE A 252 15.04 -1.43 -6.40
N LYS A 253 15.93 -0.45 -6.62
CA LYS A 253 17.34 -0.72 -6.88
C LYS A 253 18.00 -1.49 -5.74
N MET A 254 17.84 -1.08 -4.49
CA MET A 254 18.39 -1.78 -3.33
C MET A 254 17.84 -3.21 -3.21
N GLY A 255 16.53 -3.40 -3.42
CA GLY A 255 15.92 -4.73 -3.44
C GLY A 255 16.48 -5.64 -4.53
N HIS A 256 16.74 -5.07 -5.71
CA HIS A 256 17.39 -5.76 -6.82
C HIS A 256 18.84 -6.13 -6.51
N ASP A 257 19.64 -5.15 -6.06
CA ASP A 257 21.07 -5.34 -5.77
C ASP A 257 21.29 -6.36 -4.63
N LYS A 258 20.37 -6.46 -3.65
CA LYS A 258 20.41 -7.48 -2.58
C LYS A 258 19.86 -8.85 -3.01
N GLY A 259 19.41 -9.01 -4.24
CA GLY A 259 18.83 -10.28 -4.72
C GLY A 259 17.50 -10.63 -4.05
N LEU A 260 16.79 -9.65 -3.47
CA LEU A 260 15.45 -9.87 -2.90
C LEU A 260 14.37 -9.92 -3.98
N GLY A 261 14.68 -9.52 -5.20
CA GLY A 261 13.79 -9.59 -6.35
C GLY A 261 14.43 -8.94 -7.56
N ILE A 262 13.68 -8.80 -8.65
CA ILE A 262 14.19 -8.26 -9.91
C ILE A 262 13.61 -6.86 -10.16
N GLY A 263 14.46 -5.83 -10.09
CA GLY A 263 14.07 -4.45 -10.39
C GLY A 263 14.28 -4.04 -11.85
N ASP A 264 15.15 -4.76 -12.57
CA ASP A 264 15.35 -4.55 -14.01
C ASP A 264 14.20 -5.19 -14.81
N VAL A 265 13.35 -4.36 -15.40
CA VAL A 265 12.18 -4.81 -16.18
C VAL A 265 12.57 -5.68 -17.37
N GLY A 266 13.79 -5.52 -17.93
CA GLY A 266 14.28 -6.37 -19.01
C GLY A 266 14.47 -7.85 -18.60
N GLN A 267 14.56 -8.12 -17.30
CA GLN A 267 14.74 -9.46 -16.71
C GLN A 267 13.44 -10.04 -16.15
N ILE A 268 12.32 -9.30 -16.27
CA ILE A 268 11.00 -9.71 -15.78
C ILE A 268 10.18 -10.25 -16.97
N GLU A 269 9.61 -11.44 -16.78
CA GLU A 269 8.66 -12.00 -17.72
C GLU A 269 7.27 -11.37 -17.50
N ILE A 270 6.76 -10.68 -18.52
CA ILE A 270 5.41 -10.08 -18.49
C ILE A 270 4.41 -11.11 -19.00
N MET A 271 3.44 -11.46 -18.15
CA MET A 271 2.39 -12.43 -18.47
C MET A 271 1.06 -11.73 -18.75
N GLY A 272 0.25 -12.29 -19.66
CA GLY A 272 -1.12 -11.83 -19.94
C GLY A 272 -1.23 -10.68 -20.95
N MET A 273 -0.35 -9.68 -20.88
CA MET A 273 -0.27 -8.57 -21.85
C MET A 273 0.81 -8.84 -22.90
N ASP A 274 0.57 -8.46 -24.15
CA ASP A 274 1.59 -8.53 -25.20
C ASP A 274 2.79 -7.63 -24.88
N LYS A 275 4.00 -8.08 -25.17
CA LYS A 275 5.23 -7.36 -24.84
C LYS A 275 5.29 -5.97 -25.51
N LYS A 276 4.90 -5.85 -26.78
CA LYS A 276 4.93 -4.55 -27.50
C LYS A 276 3.88 -3.60 -26.95
N GLU A 277 2.71 -4.13 -26.56
CA GLU A 277 1.69 -3.36 -25.88
C GLU A 277 2.18 -2.86 -24.51
N PHE A 278 2.77 -3.74 -23.72
CA PHE A 278 3.36 -3.39 -22.44
C PHE A 278 4.44 -2.32 -22.59
N GLU A 279 5.37 -2.47 -23.53
CA GLU A 279 6.46 -1.51 -23.79
C GLU A 279 5.95 -0.09 -24.09
N LYS A 280 4.79 0.03 -24.76
CA LYS A 280 4.15 1.33 -25.06
C LYS A 280 3.48 1.99 -23.86
N LEU A 281 3.21 1.26 -22.76
CA LEU A 281 2.61 1.86 -21.57
C LEU A 281 3.57 2.84 -20.91
N ASN A 282 3.18 4.11 -20.88
CA ASN A 282 3.83 5.16 -20.12
C ASN A 282 2.78 6.23 -19.82
N PHE A 283 2.43 6.40 -18.55
CA PHE A 283 1.41 7.35 -18.14
C PHE A 283 1.94 8.78 -17.95
N GLY A 284 3.25 9.00 -18.07
CA GLY A 284 3.87 10.31 -17.93
C GLY A 284 3.65 10.94 -16.54
N PHE A 285 3.66 10.12 -15.48
CA PHE A 285 3.44 10.62 -14.14
C PHE A 285 4.65 11.38 -13.62
N GLU A 286 4.35 12.34 -12.72
CA GLU A 286 5.34 13.14 -12.03
C GLU A 286 5.13 13.02 -10.53
N ALA A 287 6.14 12.55 -9.81
CA ALA A 287 6.10 12.56 -8.36
C ALA A 287 6.28 13.99 -7.84
N LYS A 288 5.24 14.54 -7.20
CA LYS A 288 5.28 15.87 -6.58
C LYS A 288 5.21 15.75 -5.06
N LYS A 289 5.69 16.78 -4.37
CA LYS A 289 5.59 16.91 -2.91
C LYS A 289 4.49 17.91 -2.58
N SER A 290 3.57 17.55 -1.69
CA SER A 290 2.59 18.51 -1.16
C SER A 290 3.31 19.63 -0.40
N PRO A 291 2.67 20.80 -0.21
CA PRO A 291 3.27 21.89 0.58
C PRO A 291 3.74 21.40 1.96
N ILE A 292 2.94 20.57 2.64
CA ILE A 292 3.29 20.01 3.96
C ILE A 292 4.55 19.15 3.89
N ILE A 293 4.66 18.24 2.91
CA ILE A 293 5.84 17.39 2.75
C ILE A 293 7.08 18.24 2.46
N LYS A 294 6.95 19.28 1.61
CA LYS A 294 8.05 20.22 1.33
C LYS A 294 8.49 20.93 2.61
N TRP A 295 7.55 21.46 3.39
CA TRP A 295 7.82 22.15 4.65
C TRP A 295 8.45 21.24 5.70
N ASP A 296 7.91 20.04 5.92
CA ASP A 296 8.46 19.06 6.87
C ASP A 296 9.91 18.67 6.50
N GLN A 297 10.21 18.41 5.22
CA GLN A 297 11.57 18.09 4.79
C GLN A 297 12.54 19.26 4.98
N ILE A 298 12.12 20.49 4.68
CA ILE A 298 12.94 21.69 4.90
C ILE A 298 13.21 21.85 6.40
N LEU A 299 12.19 21.72 7.24
CA LEU A 299 12.33 21.87 8.69
C LEU A 299 13.26 20.81 9.27
N ARG A 300 13.12 19.54 8.87
CA ARG A 300 14.03 18.45 9.28
C ARG A 300 15.46 18.70 8.85
N LYS A 301 15.69 19.13 7.59
CA LYS A 301 17.04 19.43 7.08
C LYS A 301 17.68 20.60 7.83
N LYS A 302 16.95 21.69 8.03
CA LYS A 302 17.47 22.89 8.70
C LYS A 302 17.74 22.70 10.19
N THR A 303 17.01 21.79 10.84
CA THR A 303 17.15 21.53 12.28
C THR A 303 18.07 20.37 12.60
N ALA A 304 18.52 19.59 11.61
CA ALA A 304 19.35 18.40 11.82
C ALA A 304 20.65 18.67 12.60
N ASN A 305 21.25 19.85 12.43
CA ASN A 305 22.48 20.26 13.12
C ASN A 305 22.23 20.93 14.49
N LEU A 306 20.97 21.09 14.89
CA LEU A 306 20.56 21.77 16.12
C LEU A 306 19.85 20.78 17.05
N ASN A 307 20.63 19.90 17.68
CA ASN A 307 20.11 18.73 18.44
C ASN A 307 19.00 19.07 19.45
N LEU A 308 19.12 20.18 20.17
CA LEU A 308 18.11 20.64 21.14
C LEU A 308 16.78 21.01 20.47
N VAL A 309 16.83 21.82 19.41
CA VAL A 309 15.65 22.27 18.66
C VAL A 309 15.01 21.10 17.89
N HIS A 310 15.83 20.23 17.30
CA HIS A 310 15.34 19.03 16.61
C HIS A 310 14.59 18.09 17.56
N ASN A 311 15.15 17.85 18.75
CA ASN A 311 14.53 17.00 19.75
C ASN A 311 13.22 17.62 20.28
N VAL A 312 13.17 18.92 20.55
CA VAL A 312 11.92 19.57 20.97
C VAL A 312 10.86 19.52 19.86
N LEU A 313 11.21 19.79 18.60
CA LEU A 313 10.21 19.82 17.51
C LEU A 313 9.68 18.44 17.11
N PHE A 314 10.50 17.39 17.18
CA PHE A 314 10.17 16.07 16.64
C PHE A 314 10.05 14.95 17.68
N ARG A 315 10.42 15.19 18.95
CA ARG A 315 10.32 14.20 20.05
C ARG A 315 9.53 14.71 21.27
N SER A 316 8.91 15.88 21.19
CA SER A 316 8.04 16.42 22.26
C SER A 316 6.57 16.47 21.83
N PRO A 317 5.63 16.77 22.75
CA PRO A 317 4.22 16.99 22.42
C PRO A 317 3.97 18.07 21.35
N VAL A 318 4.93 18.98 21.10
CA VAL A 318 4.86 19.96 20.00
C VAL A 318 4.69 19.27 18.65
N PHE A 319 5.25 18.08 18.46
CA PHE A 319 5.07 17.33 17.22
C PHE A 319 3.60 16.95 16.98
N LYS A 320 2.80 16.75 18.06
CA LYS A 320 1.35 16.51 17.95
C LYS A 320 0.61 17.68 17.31
N ALA A 321 1.07 18.93 17.50
CA ALA A 321 0.52 20.10 16.84
C ALA A 321 0.79 20.09 15.31
N PHE A 322 1.95 19.63 14.86
CA PHE A 322 2.23 19.51 13.41
C PHE A 322 1.39 18.44 12.72
N ILE A 323 1.11 17.34 13.42
CA ILE A 323 0.17 16.31 12.95
C ILE A 323 -1.21 16.93 12.78
N PHE A 324 -1.71 17.61 13.81
CA PHE A 324 -3.02 18.26 13.77
C PHE A 324 -3.11 19.30 12.65
N ALA A 325 -2.08 20.13 12.49
CA ALA A 325 -2.02 21.10 11.39
C ALA A 325 -2.04 20.41 10.01
N SER A 326 -1.33 19.29 9.87
CA SER A 326 -1.35 18.49 8.65
C SER A 326 -2.72 17.88 8.41
N GLU A 327 -3.35 17.27 9.41
CA GLU A 327 -4.71 16.73 9.32
C GLU A 327 -5.72 17.81 8.94
N PHE A 328 -5.69 18.96 9.61
CA PHE A 328 -6.55 20.10 9.31
C PHE A 328 -6.39 20.58 7.86
N TYR A 329 -5.15 20.75 7.37
CA TYR A 329 -4.94 21.12 5.98
C TYR A 329 -5.51 20.10 5.00
N HIS A 330 -5.28 18.80 5.22
CA HIS A 330 -5.75 17.79 4.28
C HIS A 330 -7.28 17.66 4.32
N ASP A 331 -7.86 17.55 5.51
CA ASP A 331 -9.25 17.13 5.70
C ASP A 331 -10.22 18.32 5.71
N GLN A 332 -9.80 19.48 6.24
CA GLN A 332 -10.66 20.67 6.40
C GLN A 332 -10.42 21.74 5.33
N LEU A 333 -9.24 21.77 4.68
CA LEU A 333 -8.94 22.76 3.63
C LEU A 333 -8.87 22.12 2.24
N TRP A 334 -7.91 21.23 2.00
CA TRP A 334 -7.65 20.70 0.67
C TRP A 334 -8.78 19.80 0.18
N TYR A 335 -9.28 18.88 1.02
CA TYR A 335 -10.33 17.95 0.61
C TYR A 335 -11.64 18.68 0.22
N PRO A 336 -12.17 19.63 1.01
CA PRO A 336 -13.38 20.34 0.63
C PRO A 336 -13.21 21.27 -0.57
N LEU A 337 -12.04 21.89 -0.75
CA LEU A 337 -11.80 22.89 -1.80
C LEU A 337 -11.36 22.27 -3.14
N THR A 338 -10.40 21.33 -3.10
CA THR A 338 -9.80 20.72 -4.29
C THR A 338 -10.23 19.27 -4.45
N GLY A 339 -10.20 18.50 -3.35
CA GLY A 339 -10.53 17.07 -3.35
C GLY A 339 -11.94 16.79 -3.87
N LYS A 340 -12.95 17.58 -3.46
CA LYS A 340 -14.34 17.44 -3.92
C LYS A 340 -14.49 17.61 -5.43
N SER A 341 -13.83 18.61 -6.03
CA SER A 341 -13.89 18.80 -7.48
C SER A 341 -13.29 17.60 -8.24
N HIS A 342 -12.18 17.05 -7.74
CA HIS A 342 -11.60 15.82 -8.32
C HIS A 342 -12.53 14.61 -8.13
N LEU A 343 -13.17 14.50 -6.98
CA LEU A 343 -14.13 13.43 -6.69
C LEU A 343 -15.38 13.52 -7.59
N GLU A 344 -15.90 14.71 -7.85
CA GLU A 344 -17.01 14.95 -8.77
C GLU A 344 -16.65 14.52 -10.20
N LYS A 345 -15.46 14.91 -10.68
CA LYS A 345 -14.94 14.44 -11.98
C LYS A 345 -14.79 12.92 -12.02
N PHE A 346 -14.25 12.32 -10.96
CA PHE A 346 -14.15 10.86 -10.83
C PHE A 346 -15.52 10.19 -10.89
N ASN A 347 -16.53 10.71 -10.18
CA ASN A 347 -17.88 10.16 -10.14
C ASN A 347 -18.59 10.16 -11.51
N GLN A 348 -18.17 11.04 -12.43
CA GLN A 348 -18.67 11.07 -13.80
C GLN A 348 -18.08 9.95 -14.68
N THR A 349 -16.93 9.38 -14.30
CA THR A 349 -16.30 8.26 -15.00
C THR A 349 -17.02 6.94 -14.77
N GLU A 350 -16.78 5.96 -15.63
CA GLU A 350 -17.32 4.60 -15.45
C GLU A 350 -16.83 3.93 -14.15
N TRP A 351 -15.62 4.25 -13.69
CA TRP A 351 -15.09 3.76 -12.39
C TRP A 351 -15.80 4.40 -11.20
N GLY A 352 -16.11 5.70 -11.27
CA GLY A 352 -16.90 6.38 -10.24
C GLY A 352 -18.35 5.87 -10.15
N LYS A 353 -18.95 5.58 -11.31
CA LYS A 353 -20.24 4.90 -11.38
C LYS A 353 -20.18 3.50 -10.77
N LEU A 354 -19.13 2.72 -11.06
CA LEU A 354 -18.93 1.41 -10.44
C LEU A 354 -18.76 1.53 -8.92
N PHE A 355 -17.93 2.46 -8.44
CA PHE A 355 -17.75 2.72 -7.00
C PHE A 355 -19.08 3.02 -6.30
N THR A 356 -19.95 3.81 -6.94
CA THR A 356 -21.26 4.18 -6.39
C THR A 356 -22.19 2.98 -6.22
N LYS A 357 -22.06 1.93 -7.04
CA LYS A 357 -22.86 0.70 -6.93
C LYS A 357 -22.52 -0.14 -5.69
N TYR A 358 -21.30 -0.03 -5.15
CA TYR A 358 -20.95 -0.71 -3.91
C TYR A 358 -21.71 -0.07 -2.73
N PRO A 359 -22.35 -0.85 -1.86
CA PRO A 359 -22.98 -0.31 -0.66
C PRO A 359 -21.91 0.11 0.37
N TYR A 360 -22.26 1.01 1.29
CA TYR A 360 -21.43 1.30 2.47
C TYR A 360 -21.61 0.26 3.58
N GLY A 361 -22.78 -0.39 3.64
CA GLY A 361 -23.16 -1.28 4.75
C GLY A 361 -23.44 -0.52 6.05
N GLU A 362 -23.47 -1.25 7.15
CA GLU A 362 -23.59 -0.65 8.49
C GLU A 362 -22.27 0.02 8.89
N PHE A 363 -22.41 1.17 9.55
CA PHE A 363 -21.26 1.86 10.09
C PHE A 363 -20.72 1.08 11.29
N PRO A 364 -19.41 0.81 11.36
CA PRO A 364 -18.85 -0.03 12.41
C PRO A 364 -18.96 0.66 13.77
N GLU A 365 -19.50 -0.03 14.77
CA GLU A 365 -19.40 0.39 16.16
C GLU A 365 -17.95 0.20 16.66
N TYR A 366 -17.31 1.30 17.06
CA TYR A 366 -15.91 1.34 17.50
C TYR A 366 -15.73 0.76 18.90
N THR A 367 -16.02 -0.51 19.10
CA THR A 367 -16.00 -1.09 20.44
C THR A 367 -14.59 -1.38 20.95
N LYS A 368 -13.57 -1.48 20.08
CA LYS A 368 -12.27 -2.08 20.46
C LYS A 368 -10.99 -1.50 19.84
N VAL A 369 -11.02 -0.40 19.06
CA VAL A 369 -9.73 0.20 18.66
C VAL A 369 -9.06 0.70 19.91
N LYS A 370 -8.04 -0.04 20.39
CA LYS A 370 -7.24 0.44 21.51
C LYS A 370 -6.68 1.79 21.07
N ASN A 371 -6.76 2.80 21.94
CA ASN A 371 -6.06 4.07 21.73
C ASN A 371 -4.56 3.76 21.67
N TRP A 372 -4.08 3.45 20.48
CA TRP A 372 -2.70 3.18 20.19
C TRP A 372 -2.06 4.54 19.97
N ASP A 373 -1.22 5.00 20.91
CA ASP A 373 -0.39 6.18 20.65
C ASP A 373 0.66 5.77 19.60
N PRO A 374 0.63 6.33 18.38
CA PRO A 374 1.66 6.06 17.38
C PRO A 374 3.03 6.67 17.75
N TYR A 375 3.12 7.34 18.91
CA TYR A 375 4.30 7.93 19.54
C TYR A 375 4.77 7.19 20.79
#